data_AF-A0A960G9X7-F1
#
_entry.id   AF-A0A960G9X7-F1
#
_cell.length_a   1.000
_cell.length_b   1.000
_cell.length_c   1.000
_cell.angle_alpha   90.00
_cell.angle_beta   90.00
_cell.angle_gamma   90.00
#
_symmetry.space_group_name_H-M   'P 1'
#
loop_
_entity.id
_entity.type
_entity.pdbx_description
1 polymer ?
#
loop_
_entity_poly.entity_id
_entity_poly.type
_entity_poly.pdbx_seq_one_letter_code
_entity_poly.pdbx_strand_id
1 'polypeptide(L)'
;MGKDVPLPEVFNPQHARYAEGGEFRALYESDPEVQEVVDTARGIEGLKRQWGVHAAGVIMSSAPLIDVIPIMKREQDGQIITQFDYPSCEALGLVKMDFLGLRNLTILDDAVRNVKTNRDIDLDLDALRRDMSDRAAYELLASGETLGVFQLDGGGLRSLLKLMRPDNFEDISATIALYRPGPMGADSHTNYALRKTGRQKVEPIHPELAEPLADILDTTYGLIVYQEQIQQIAQRVAGYTLGGADLLRRAMGKKKKEVLEAEFEPFSAGMKANGFSAAAINKLWEIMVPFAAYAFNKAHSAAYGVVSYWTAYLKANYPAEYMAALLESVKNDKDKTALYLGECRRMGIRVLPPDVNTSEGMFTPVGEDIRYGLAAIRNVGDNVVKGIVEARGERGPARDFNGFLDQVPLVVCNKRVIESLIKAGA
;
A
#
# COMPACT_ATOMS: atom_id res chain seq x y z
N MET A 1 -7.20 -7.49 -3.32
CA MET A 1 -7.68 -8.70 -4.01
C MET A 1 -8.69 -9.38 -3.12
N GLY A 2 -9.89 -9.70 -3.63
CA GLY A 2 -10.86 -10.51 -2.90
C GLY A 2 -10.32 -11.93 -2.74
N LYS A 3 -10.76 -12.64 -1.69
CA LYS A 3 -10.45 -14.06 -1.53
C LYS A 3 -11.14 -14.83 -2.66
N ASP A 4 -10.44 -15.74 -3.32
CA ASP A 4 -11.06 -16.60 -4.33
C ASP A 4 -12.12 -17.51 -3.69
N VAL A 5 -13.10 -17.94 -4.50
CA VAL A 5 -14.12 -18.90 -4.04
C VAL A 5 -13.44 -20.27 -3.98
N PRO A 6 -13.43 -20.96 -2.83
CA PRO A 6 -12.89 -22.32 -2.74
C PRO A 6 -13.55 -23.24 -3.76
N LEU A 7 -12.81 -24.18 -4.34
CA LEU A 7 -13.31 -25.00 -5.44
C LEU A 7 -14.61 -25.78 -5.07
N PRO A 8 -14.80 -26.33 -3.86
CA PRO A 8 -16.07 -26.90 -3.42
C PRO A 8 -17.23 -25.90 -3.41
N GLU A 9 -16.97 -24.65 -3.01
CA GLU A 9 -17.99 -23.61 -2.89
C GLU A 9 -18.45 -23.06 -4.25
N VAL A 10 -17.66 -23.25 -5.31
CA VAL A 10 -18.06 -22.92 -6.69
C VAL A 10 -19.32 -23.70 -7.11
N PHE A 11 -19.54 -24.88 -6.52
CA PHE A 11 -20.68 -25.74 -6.82
C PHE A 11 -21.81 -25.64 -5.79
N ASN A 12 -21.64 -24.82 -4.74
CA ASN A 12 -22.63 -24.61 -3.69
C ASN A 12 -23.64 -23.52 -4.09
N PRO A 13 -24.91 -23.85 -4.38
CA PRO A 13 -25.91 -22.87 -4.81
C PRO A 13 -26.27 -21.83 -3.75
N GLN A 14 -25.98 -22.11 -2.48
CA GLN A 14 -26.22 -21.20 -1.36
C GLN A 14 -25.07 -20.22 -1.12
N HIS A 15 -23.94 -20.39 -1.81
CA HIS A 15 -22.80 -19.49 -1.66
C HIS A 15 -23.11 -18.12 -2.28
N ALA A 16 -22.79 -17.03 -1.57
CA ALA A 16 -23.12 -15.66 -1.99
C ALA A 16 -22.54 -15.27 -3.38
N ARG A 17 -21.49 -15.96 -3.81
CA ARG A 17 -20.81 -15.76 -5.11
C ARG A 17 -21.08 -16.88 -6.12
N TYR A 18 -22.12 -17.70 -5.92
CA TYR A 18 -22.43 -18.82 -6.81
C TYR A 18 -22.60 -18.39 -8.27
N ALA A 19 -23.18 -17.21 -8.52
CA ALA A 19 -23.38 -16.67 -9.87
C ALA A 19 -22.07 -16.48 -10.65
N GLU A 20 -20.95 -16.19 -9.97
CA GLU A 20 -19.65 -15.96 -10.61
C GLU A 20 -19.05 -17.23 -11.23
N GLY A 21 -19.46 -18.42 -10.75
CA GLY A 21 -18.96 -19.72 -11.23
C GLY A 21 -19.70 -20.31 -12.43
N GLY A 22 -20.60 -19.56 -13.08
CA GLY A 22 -21.48 -20.08 -14.14
C GLY A 22 -20.73 -20.69 -15.33
N GLU A 23 -19.81 -19.92 -15.93
CA GLU A 23 -19.01 -20.39 -17.07
C GLU A 23 -18.12 -21.59 -16.70
N PHE A 24 -17.55 -21.55 -15.49
CA PHE A 24 -16.73 -22.65 -14.98
C PHE A 24 -17.53 -23.95 -14.81
N ARG A 25 -18.74 -23.87 -14.24
CA ARG A 25 -19.63 -25.04 -14.10
C ARG A 25 -20.12 -25.55 -15.45
N ALA A 26 -20.43 -24.67 -16.39
CA ALA A 26 -20.81 -25.05 -17.74
C ALA A 26 -19.68 -25.81 -18.45
N LEU A 27 -18.43 -25.34 -18.32
CA LEU A 27 -17.26 -26.02 -18.86
C LEU A 27 -17.08 -27.41 -18.23
N TYR A 28 -17.17 -27.48 -16.90
CA TYR A 28 -17.12 -28.73 -16.13
C TYR A 28 -18.20 -29.75 -16.55
N GLU A 29 -19.41 -29.28 -16.88
CA GLU A 29 -20.51 -30.15 -17.34
C GLU A 29 -20.36 -30.57 -18.81
N SER A 30 -19.65 -29.79 -19.62
CA SER A 30 -19.55 -29.99 -21.09
C SER A 30 -18.34 -30.79 -21.55
N ASP A 31 -17.24 -30.79 -20.77
CA ASP A 31 -15.95 -31.35 -21.17
C ASP A 31 -15.49 -32.43 -20.17
N PRO A 32 -15.46 -33.72 -20.57
CA PRO A 32 -15.00 -34.82 -19.71
C PRO A 32 -13.56 -34.66 -19.19
N GLU A 33 -12.65 -34.05 -19.96
CA GLU A 33 -11.27 -33.83 -19.49
C GLU A 33 -11.26 -32.77 -18.39
N VAL A 34 -12.07 -31.71 -18.52
CA VAL A 34 -12.22 -30.69 -17.48
C VAL A 34 -12.85 -31.29 -16.24
N GLN A 35 -13.84 -32.18 -16.38
CA GLN A 35 -14.44 -32.87 -15.26
C GLN A 35 -13.39 -33.66 -14.47
N GLU A 36 -12.55 -34.47 -15.15
CA GLU A 36 -11.48 -35.24 -14.52
C GLU A 36 -10.48 -34.34 -13.79
N VAL A 37 -10.06 -33.23 -14.42
CA VAL A 37 -9.13 -32.25 -13.82
C VAL A 37 -9.73 -31.63 -12.56
N VAL A 38 -10.99 -31.18 -12.61
CA VAL A 38 -11.65 -30.52 -11.48
C VAL A 38 -11.90 -31.49 -10.33
N ASP A 39 -12.36 -32.71 -10.62
CA ASP A 39 -12.60 -33.73 -9.58
C ASP A 39 -11.29 -34.15 -8.90
N THR A 40 -10.21 -34.28 -9.68
CA THR A 40 -8.87 -34.51 -9.13
C THR A 40 -8.41 -33.33 -8.28
N ALA A 41 -8.61 -32.10 -8.77
CA ALA A 41 -8.22 -30.86 -8.08
C ALA A 41 -8.93 -30.70 -6.73
N ARG A 42 -10.23 -31.05 -6.64
CA ARG A 42 -11.00 -31.05 -5.38
C ARG A 42 -10.38 -31.97 -4.32
N GLY A 43 -9.80 -33.10 -4.73
CA GLY A 43 -9.14 -34.04 -3.83
C GLY A 43 -7.80 -33.57 -3.27
N ILE A 44 -7.18 -32.57 -3.91
CA ILE A 44 -5.85 -32.05 -3.53
C ILE A 44 -5.86 -30.60 -3.03
N GLU A 45 -6.99 -29.89 -3.14
CA GLU A 45 -7.14 -28.54 -2.61
C GLU A 45 -6.97 -28.53 -1.08
N GLY A 46 -6.19 -27.57 -0.57
CA GLY A 46 -5.88 -27.48 0.86
C GLY A 46 -4.71 -28.35 1.32
N LEU A 47 -4.16 -29.21 0.46
CA LEU A 47 -2.90 -29.89 0.75
C LEU A 47 -1.71 -28.91 0.71
N LYS A 48 -0.73 -29.17 1.58
CA LYS A 48 0.49 -28.34 1.69
C LYS A 48 1.51 -28.81 0.64
N ARG A 49 1.84 -27.93 -0.31
CA ARG A 49 2.85 -28.22 -1.37
C ARG A 49 4.28 -28.26 -0.82
N GLN A 50 4.69 -27.21 -0.14
CA GLN A 50 6.03 -27.01 0.40
C GLN A 50 5.99 -25.98 1.53
N TRP A 51 7.05 -25.91 2.33
CA TRP A 51 7.23 -24.84 3.31
C TRP A 51 7.73 -23.57 2.63
N GLY A 52 7.51 -22.43 3.28
CA GLY A 52 8.02 -21.12 2.89
C GLY A 52 8.36 -20.31 4.14
N VAL A 53 8.88 -19.11 3.93
CA VAL A 53 9.19 -18.17 5.03
C VAL A 53 8.19 -17.04 4.98
N HIS A 54 7.62 -16.69 6.14
CA HIS A 54 6.73 -15.54 6.25
C HIS A 54 7.50 -14.27 5.87
N ALA A 55 6.91 -13.41 5.05
CA ALA A 55 7.58 -12.23 4.51
C ALA A 55 7.97 -11.15 5.56
N ALA A 56 7.62 -11.34 6.83
CA ALA A 56 7.79 -10.31 7.87
C ALA A 56 7.86 -10.89 9.29
N GLY A 57 7.11 -11.96 9.58
CA GLY A 57 7.02 -12.53 10.92
C GLY A 57 8.34 -13.13 11.40
N VAL A 58 8.83 -12.61 12.51
CA VAL A 58 10.00 -13.09 13.25
C VAL A 58 9.54 -13.52 14.64
N ILE A 59 9.93 -14.73 15.04
CA ILE A 59 9.63 -15.27 16.37
C ILE A 59 10.83 -15.08 17.27
N MET A 60 10.58 -14.56 18.46
CA MET A 60 11.56 -14.30 19.50
C MET A 60 11.16 -15.05 20.77
N SER A 61 12.15 -15.55 21.49
CA SER A 61 11.99 -16.35 22.70
C SER A 61 13.02 -15.94 23.74
N SER A 62 12.65 -16.01 25.02
CA SER A 62 13.56 -15.82 26.15
C SER A 62 14.41 -17.08 26.43
N ALA A 63 13.93 -18.25 26.00
CA ALA A 63 14.66 -19.52 26.02
C ALA A 63 15.15 -19.90 24.60
N PRO A 64 16.17 -20.77 24.45
CA PRO A 64 16.57 -21.26 23.13
C PRO A 64 15.38 -21.87 22.36
N LEU A 65 15.16 -21.41 21.12
CA LEU A 65 13.98 -21.81 20.34
C LEU A 65 13.85 -23.32 20.15
N ILE A 66 14.98 -24.02 20.01
CA ILE A 66 15.03 -25.47 19.80
C ILE A 66 14.48 -26.27 20.99
N ASP A 67 14.46 -25.67 22.19
CA ASP A 67 13.92 -26.30 23.40
C ASP A 67 12.40 -26.12 23.50
N VAL A 68 11.80 -25.24 22.67
CA VAL A 68 10.38 -24.87 22.73
C VAL A 68 9.62 -25.31 21.49
N ILE A 69 10.21 -25.12 20.30
CA ILE A 69 9.60 -25.42 19.01
C ILE A 69 10.59 -26.05 18.03
N PRO A 70 10.09 -26.87 17.08
CA PRO A 70 10.91 -27.34 15.98
C PRO A 70 11.31 -26.18 15.05
N ILE A 71 12.60 -26.11 14.73
CA ILE A 71 13.19 -25.16 13.79
C ILE A 71 13.84 -25.91 12.62
N MET A 72 14.11 -25.20 11.54
CA MET A 72 14.86 -25.70 10.39
C MET A 72 15.79 -24.62 9.86
N LYS A 73 16.85 -25.03 9.15
CA LYS A 73 17.78 -24.12 8.48
C LYS A 73 17.59 -24.23 6.97
N ARG A 74 17.41 -23.09 6.31
CA ARG A 74 17.40 -23.01 4.85
C ARG A 74 18.83 -23.05 4.31
N GLU A 75 19.11 -23.97 3.39
CA GLU A 75 20.49 -24.19 2.90
C GLU A 75 21.02 -23.04 2.05
N GLN A 76 20.16 -22.36 1.29
CA GLN A 76 20.57 -21.35 0.31
C GLN A 76 21.22 -20.11 0.96
N ASP A 77 20.74 -19.71 2.14
CA ASP A 77 21.17 -18.47 2.82
C ASP A 77 21.39 -18.64 4.32
N GLY A 78 21.20 -19.85 4.85
CA GLY A 78 21.41 -20.18 6.24
C GLY A 78 20.34 -19.65 7.21
N GLN A 79 19.22 -19.10 6.72
CA GLN A 79 18.17 -18.59 7.60
C GLN A 79 17.56 -19.70 8.47
N ILE A 80 17.32 -19.37 9.75
CA ILE A 80 16.64 -20.23 10.70
C ILE A 80 15.14 -19.91 10.68
N ILE A 81 14.32 -20.94 10.53
CA ILE A 81 12.87 -20.83 10.28
C ILE A 81 12.12 -21.73 11.26
N THR A 82 11.01 -21.24 11.80
CA THR A 82 10.11 -22.05 12.62
C THR A 82 9.36 -23.06 11.74
N GLN A 83 9.24 -24.32 12.19
CA GLN A 83 8.40 -25.29 11.47
C GLN A 83 6.90 -25.11 11.77
N PHE A 84 6.58 -24.44 12.89
CA PHE A 84 5.23 -24.01 13.22
C PHE A 84 4.90 -22.67 12.57
N ASP A 85 3.61 -22.45 12.32
CA ASP A 85 3.10 -21.15 11.93
C ASP A 85 3.05 -20.19 13.13
N TYR A 86 3.01 -18.88 12.85
CA TYR A 86 3.08 -17.88 13.92
C TYR A 86 1.92 -17.98 14.93
N PRO A 87 0.65 -18.33 14.55
CA PRO A 87 -0.42 -18.46 15.54
C PRO A 87 -0.13 -19.57 16.55
N SER A 88 0.45 -20.68 16.11
CA SER A 88 0.87 -21.75 17.02
C SER A 88 2.01 -21.29 17.94
N CYS A 89 2.97 -20.51 17.42
CA CYS A 89 4.03 -19.93 18.23
C CYS A 89 3.49 -18.94 19.28
N GLU A 90 2.57 -18.04 18.91
CA GLU A 90 1.94 -17.09 19.84
C GLU A 90 1.13 -17.79 20.92
N ALA A 91 0.40 -18.87 20.56
CA ALA A 91 -0.36 -19.68 21.52
C ALA A 91 0.55 -20.39 22.55
N LEU A 92 1.81 -20.65 22.20
CA LEU A 92 2.83 -21.19 23.11
C LEU A 92 3.51 -20.10 23.96
N GLY A 93 3.11 -18.83 23.82
CA GLY A 93 3.66 -17.70 24.55
C GLY A 93 4.94 -17.12 23.95
N LEU A 94 5.29 -17.49 22.71
CA LEU A 94 6.42 -16.88 22.01
C LEU A 94 6.05 -15.48 21.51
N VAL A 95 7.05 -14.59 21.47
CA VAL A 95 6.86 -13.22 21.02
C VAL A 95 6.98 -13.18 19.51
N LYS A 96 5.99 -12.59 18.83
CA LYS A 96 6.01 -12.35 17.40
C LYS A 96 6.24 -10.86 17.13
N MET A 97 7.17 -10.55 16.24
CA MET A 97 7.37 -9.21 15.69
C MET A 97 7.33 -9.27 14.16
N ASP A 98 6.75 -8.26 13.51
CA ASP A 98 6.72 -8.16 12.06
C ASP A 98 7.76 -7.13 11.57
N PHE A 99 8.74 -7.59 10.80
CA PHE A 99 9.75 -6.77 10.14
C PHE A 99 9.44 -6.71 8.64
N LEU A 100 8.58 -5.78 8.25
CA LEU A 100 8.10 -5.68 6.87
C LEU A 100 9.08 -4.90 5.98
N GLY A 101 9.56 -5.54 4.92
CA GLY A 101 10.27 -4.88 3.82
C GLY A 101 9.31 -4.04 2.98
N LEU A 102 9.42 -2.72 3.08
CA LEU A 102 8.55 -1.76 2.42
C LEU A 102 9.28 -1.10 1.24
N ARG A 103 8.94 -1.52 0.02
CA ARG A 103 9.59 -1.04 -1.21
C ARG A 103 9.53 0.48 -1.38
N ASN A 104 8.46 1.13 -0.95
CA ASN A 104 8.31 2.58 -0.99
C ASN A 104 9.35 3.31 -0.12
N LEU A 105 9.76 2.74 1.02
CA LEU A 105 10.82 3.33 1.83
C LEU A 105 12.16 3.29 1.10
N THR A 106 12.44 2.24 0.33
CA THR A 106 13.61 2.19 -0.56
C THR A 106 13.52 3.28 -1.65
N ILE A 107 12.34 3.47 -2.27
CA ILE A 107 12.14 4.54 -3.26
C ILE A 107 12.40 5.93 -2.65
N LEU A 108 11.94 6.17 -1.42
CA LEU A 108 12.17 7.43 -0.72
C LEU A 108 13.66 7.65 -0.41
N ASP A 109 14.36 6.62 0.07
CA ASP A 109 15.81 6.66 0.32
C ASP A 109 16.59 6.96 -0.97
N ASP A 110 16.28 6.25 -2.05
CA ASP A 110 16.85 6.48 -3.38
C ASP A 110 16.58 7.92 -3.87
N ALA A 111 15.36 8.42 -3.71
CA ALA A 111 15.00 9.77 -4.09
C ALA A 111 15.74 10.84 -3.28
N VAL A 112 15.90 10.67 -1.97
CA VAL A 112 16.68 11.58 -1.12
C VAL A 112 18.15 11.58 -1.53
N ARG A 113 18.73 10.40 -1.77
CA ARG A 113 20.11 10.28 -2.29
C ARG A 113 20.26 10.98 -3.64
N ASN A 114 19.29 10.81 -4.53
CA ASN A 114 19.23 11.48 -5.83
C ASN A 114 19.16 13.01 -5.71
N VAL A 115 18.39 13.53 -4.75
CA VAL A 115 18.34 14.98 -4.44
C VAL A 115 19.70 15.48 -3.98
N LYS A 116 20.38 14.72 -3.11
CA LYS A 116 21.72 15.09 -2.65
C LYS A 116 22.74 15.07 -3.77
N THR A 117 22.76 14.05 -4.62
CA THR A 117 23.76 13.95 -5.70
C THR A 117 23.52 14.94 -6.83
N ASN A 118 22.26 15.21 -7.19
CA ASN A 118 21.92 16.07 -8.32
C ASN A 118 21.86 17.56 -7.97
N ARG A 119 21.46 17.90 -6.73
CA ARG A 119 21.23 19.30 -6.29
C ARG A 119 22.06 19.74 -5.09
N ASP A 120 22.85 18.84 -4.49
CA ASP A 120 23.61 19.06 -3.25
C ASP A 120 22.74 19.44 -2.02
N ILE A 121 21.46 19.09 -2.04
CA ILE A 121 20.51 19.36 -0.95
C ILE A 121 20.44 18.14 -0.02
N ASP A 122 20.66 18.36 1.28
CA ASP A 122 20.45 17.34 2.31
C ASP A 122 19.00 17.42 2.81
N LEU A 123 18.16 16.48 2.38
CA LEU A 123 16.73 16.48 2.63
C LEU A 123 16.37 15.54 3.78
N ASP A 124 15.92 16.11 4.89
CA ASP A 124 15.34 15.36 6.01
C ASP A 124 13.82 15.22 5.85
N LEU A 125 13.35 14.04 5.42
CA LEU A 125 11.92 13.77 5.30
C LEU A 125 11.20 13.77 6.66
N ASP A 126 11.88 13.43 7.76
CA ASP A 126 11.26 13.40 9.08
C ASP A 126 10.95 14.82 9.58
N ALA A 127 11.79 15.81 9.24
CA ALA A 127 11.53 17.22 9.48
C ALA A 127 10.21 17.69 8.82
N LEU A 128 9.85 17.15 7.64
CA LEU A 128 8.60 17.49 6.95
C LEU A 128 7.34 17.08 7.72
N ARG A 129 7.42 16.15 8.68
CA ARG A 129 6.26 15.78 9.51
C ARG A 129 5.80 16.92 10.41
N ARG A 130 6.68 17.88 10.71
CA ARG A 130 6.38 19.03 11.56
C ARG A 130 5.49 20.05 10.85
N ASP A 131 5.62 20.14 9.54
CA ASP A 131 4.85 21.04 8.69
C ASP A 131 4.54 20.36 7.36
N MET A 132 3.31 19.84 7.26
CA MET A 132 2.79 19.20 6.05
C MET A 132 1.88 20.16 5.27
N SER A 133 2.34 21.39 5.03
CA SER A 133 1.55 22.44 4.32
C SER A 133 2.03 22.73 2.89
N ASP A 134 2.93 21.90 2.33
CA ASP A 134 3.51 22.14 1.01
C ASP A 134 2.43 22.19 -0.08
N ARG A 135 2.27 23.38 -0.68
CA ARG A 135 1.21 23.63 -1.66
C ARG A 135 1.38 22.79 -2.91
N ALA A 136 2.62 22.58 -3.37
CA ALA A 136 2.90 21.83 -4.60
C ALA A 136 2.50 20.35 -4.45
N ALA A 137 2.76 19.74 -3.29
CA ALA A 137 2.30 18.39 -2.97
C ALA A 137 0.77 18.27 -3.05
N TYR A 138 0.03 19.21 -2.43
CA TYR A 138 -1.43 19.20 -2.48
C TYR A 138 -2.00 19.49 -3.86
N GLU A 139 -1.37 20.36 -4.64
CA GLU A 139 -1.78 20.62 -6.03
C GLU A 139 -1.59 19.38 -6.92
N LEU A 140 -0.50 18.63 -6.72
CA LEU A 140 -0.26 17.35 -7.38
C LEU A 140 -1.31 16.30 -7.00
N LEU A 141 -1.68 16.22 -5.72
CA LEU A 141 -2.75 15.34 -5.26
C LEU A 141 -4.10 15.76 -5.86
N ALA A 142 -4.43 17.05 -5.80
CA ALA A 142 -5.68 17.62 -6.26
C ALA A 142 -5.87 17.60 -7.78
N SER A 143 -4.79 17.51 -8.55
CA SER A 143 -4.82 17.28 -10.00
C SER A 143 -4.94 15.79 -10.35
N GLY A 144 -4.80 14.89 -9.36
CA GLY A 144 -4.81 13.44 -9.55
C GLY A 144 -3.61 12.91 -10.32
N GLU A 145 -2.49 13.66 -10.35
CA GLU A 145 -1.24 13.29 -11.02
C GLU A 145 -0.36 12.39 -10.16
N THR A 146 -0.97 11.40 -9.51
CA THR A 146 -0.38 10.62 -8.42
C THR A 146 0.19 9.28 -8.85
N LEU A 147 0.47 9.07 -10.14
CA LEU A 147 1.20 7.87 -10.60
C LEU A 147 2.54 7.76 -9.84
N GLY A 148 2.76 6.64 -9.15
CA GLY A 148 3.92 6.41 -8.29
C GLY A 148 3.75 6.85 -6.84
N VAL A 149 2.76 7.70 -6.53
CA VAL A 149 2.53 8.17 -5.15
C VAL A 149 1.96 7.04 -4.30
N PHE A 150 2.63 6.73 -3.19
CA PHE A 150 2.30 5.59 -2.33
C PHE A 150 0.83 5.63 -1.89
N GLN A 151 0.13 4.49 -2.01
CA GLN A 151 -1.31 4.29 -1.76
C GLN A 151 -2.26 5.08 -2.66
N LEU A 152 -1.79 6.04 -3.47
CA LEU A 152 -2.61 7.05 -4.12
C LEU A 152 -2.61 7.01 -5.65
N ASP A 153 -2.07 5.96 -6.27
CA ASP A 153 -1.80 5.90 -7.72
C ASP A 153 -2.88 5.21 -8.57
N GLY A 154 -3.82 4.48 -7.93
CA GLY A 154 -4.87 3.72 -8.61
C GLY A 154 -5.83 4.56 -9.45
N GLY A 155 -6.27 4.05 -10.60
CA GLY A 155 -7.06 4.82 -11.59
C GLY A 155 -8.30 5.50 -11.01
N GLY A 156 -9.18 4.77 -10.31
CA GLY A 156 -10.37 5.37 -9.68
C GLY A 156 -10.03 6.23 -8.46
N LEU A 157 -8.91 5.98 -7.80
CA LEU A 157 -8.43 6.79 -6.68
C LEU A 157 -7.96 8.17 -7.16
N ARG A 158 -7.31 8.24 -8.32
CA ARG A 158 -6.98 9.51 -8.98
C ARG A 158 -8.22 10.33 -9.32
N SER A 159 -9.30 9.67 -9.76
CA SER A 159 -10.58 10.32 -10.00
C SER A 159 -11.19 10.86 -8.70
N LEU A 160 -11.11 10.10 -7.60
CA LEU A 160 -11.54 10.56 -6.29
C LEU A 160 -10.73 11.77 -5.81
N LEU A 161 -9.41 11.75 -5.93
CA LEU A 161 -8.54 12.86 -5.53
C LEU A 161 -8.88 14.15 -6.29
N LYS A 162 -9.15 14.07 -7.60
CA LYS A 162 -9.64 15.21 -8.40
C LYS A 162 -10.98 15.76 -7.89
N LEU A 163 -11.88 14.89 -7.46
CA LEU A 163 -13.17 15.29 -6.89
C LEU A 163 -13.00 15.90 -5.49
N MET A 164 -12.12 15.34 -4.66
CA MET A 164 -11.90 15.72 -3.27
C MET A 164 -11.08 17.00 -3.14
N ARG A 165 -10.14 17.25 -4.06
CA ARG A 165 -9.19 18.38 -4.02
C ARG A 165 -8.49 18.46 -2.64
N PRO A 166 -7.68 17.46 -2.23
CA PRO A 166 -6.99 17.48 -0.94
C PRO A 166 -6.18 18.76 -0.73
N ASP A 167 -6.28 19.36 0.45
CA ASP A 167 -5.55 20.59 0.82
C ASP A 167 -4.96 20.56 2.23
N ASN A 168 -5.13 19.45 2.95
CA ASN A 168 -4.58 19.19 4.27
C ASN A 168 -4.24 17.70 4.43
N PHE A 169 -3.58 17.36 5.53
CA PHE A 169 -3.10 16.00 5.78
C PHE A 169 -4.25 15.02 6.09
N GLU A 170 -5.30 15.49 6.75
CA GLU A 170 -6.47 14.70 7.12
C GLU A 170 -7.16 14.10 5.89
N ASP A 171 -7.18 14.83 4.77
CA ASP A 171 -7.71 14.35 3.49
C ASP A 171 -6.92 13.16 2.93
N ILE A 172 -5.60 13.13 3.12
CA ILE A 172 -4.75 12.01 2.69
C ILE A 172 -5.10 10.77 3.50
N SER A 173 -5.15 10.91 4.83
CA SER A 173 -5.54 9.82 5.74
C SER A 173 -6.97 9.33 5.44
N ALA A 174 -7.92 10.25 5.21
CA ALA A 174 -9.31 9.92 4.91
C ALA A 174 -9.44 9.19 3.57
N THR A 175 -8.69 9.61 2.55
CA THR A 175 -8.66 8.93 1.25
C THR A 175 -8.22 7.47 1.39
N ILE A 176 -7.13 7.22 2.13
CA ILE A 176 -6.62 5.87 2.39
C ILE A 176 -7.66 5.02 3.14
N ALA A 177 -8.37 5.61 4.10
CA ALA A 177 -9.40 4.92 4.87
C ALA A 177 -10.67 4.60 4.06
N LEU A 178 -11.09 5.53 3.20
CA LEU A 178 -12.38 5.50 2.50
C LEU A 178 -12.34 4.76 1.16
N TYR A 179 -11.20 4.70 0.47
CA TYR A 179 -11.12 4.06 -0.85
C TYR A 179 -10.97 2.53 -0.75
N ARG A 180 -11.99 1.89 -0.16
CA ARG A 180 -12.07 0.46 0.10
C ARG A 180 -13.49 -0.05 -0.22
N PRO A 181 -13.68 -1.34 -0.58
CA PRO A 181 -14.98 -1.85 -1.03
C PRO A 181 -16.17 -1.53 -0.11
N GLY A 182 -15.97 -1.61 1.22
CA GLY A 182 -17.01 -1.32 2.20
C GLY A 182 -17.50 0.14 2.17
N PRO A 183 -16.65 1.13 2.51
CA PRO A 183 -17.03 2.54 2.43
C PRO A 183 -17.38 3.02 1.02
N MET A 184 -16.83 2.37 -0.03
CA MET A 184 -17.19 2.65 -1.41
C MET A 184 -18.64 2.25 -1.73
N GLY A 185 -19.09 1.08 -1.26
CA GLY A 185 -20.47 0.64 -1.43
C GLY A 185 -21.49 1.50 -0.68
N ALA A 186 -21.06 2.28 0.31
CA ALA A 186 -21.87 3.26 1.04
C ALA A 186 -21.66 4.71 0.55
N ASP A 187 -21.02 4.90 -0.61
CA ASP A 187 -20.67 6.19 -1.21
C ASP A 187 -19.91 7.14 -0.26
N SER A 188 -19.27 6.64 0.80
CA SER A 188 -18.68 7.48 1.85
C SER A 188 -17.48 8.28 1.32
N HIS A 189 -16.67 7.67 0.47
CA HIS A 189 -15.59 8.35 -0.27
C HIS A 189 -16.10 9.52 -1.14
N THR A 190 -17.17 9.31 -1.91
CA THR A 190 -17.80 10.33 -2.76
C THR A 190 -18.45 11.43 -1.92
N ASN A 191 -19.22 11.05 -0.89
CA ASN A 191 -19.86 11.99 0.02
C ASN A 191 -18.82 12.87 0.74
N TYR A 192 -17.70 12.30 1.19
CA TYR A 192 -16.60 13.08 1.77
C TYR A 192 -16.12 14.14 0.78
N ALA A 193 -15.80 13.73 -0.45
CA ALA A 193 -15.29 14.62 -1.48
C ALA A 193 -16.29 15.73 -1.87
N LEU A 194 -17.57 15.40 -2.00
CA LEU A 194 -18.62 16.36 -2.32
C LEU A 194 -18.88 17.35 -1.17
N ARG A 195 -18.89 16.87 0.08
CA ARG A 195 -19.06 17.74 1.25
C ARG A 195 -17.88 18.69 1.43
N LYS A 196 -16.65 18.18 1.30
CA LYS A 196 -15.43 19.00 1.31
C LYS A 196 -15.46 20.12 0.28
N THR A 197 -15.91 19.80 -0.93
CA THR A 197 -15.95 20.76 -2.04
C THR A 197 -17.22 21.62 -2.09
N GLY A 198 -18.06 21.57 -1.04
CA GLY A 198 -19.30 22.34 -0.94
C GLY A 198 -20.39 21.93 -1.94
N ARG A 199 -20.23 20.78 -2.61
CA ARG A 199 -21.18 20.23 -3.60
C ARG A 199 -22.30 19.40 -2.94
N GLN A 200 -22.15 19.10 -1.65
CA GLN A 200 -23.14 18.43 -0.82
C GLN A 200 -23.16 19.07 0.56
N LYS A 201 -24.34 19.23 1.17
CA LYS A 201 -24.47 19.74 2.54
C LYS A 201 -24.00 18.68 3.56
N VAL A 202 -23.37 19.15 4.63
CA VAL A 202 -23.09 18.32 5.80
C VAL A 202 -24.34 18.27 6.66
N GLU A 203 -25.07 17.16 6.58
CA GLU A 203 -26.24 16.92 7.43
C GLU A 203 -25.82 16.15 8.69
N PRO A 204 -26.23 16.59 9.89
CA PRO A 204 -25.96 15.86 11.11
C PRO A 204 -26.74 14.54 11.14
N ILE A 205 -26.22 13.55 11.86
CA ILE A 205 -26.90 12.25 12.06
C ILE A 205 -28.31 12.45 12.63
N HIS A 206 -28.43 13.37 13.60
CA HIS A 206 -29.68 13.79 14.21
C HIS A 206 -29.47 15.22 14.79
N PRO A 207 -30.49 16.10 14.84
CA PRO A 207 -30.34 17.44 15.41
C PRO A 207 -29.75 17.46 16.83
N GLU A 208 -30.18 16.53 17.70
CA GLU A 208 -29.64 16.40 19.07
C GLU A 208 -28.16 15.99 19.12
N LEU A 209 -27.65 15.34 18.07
CA LEU A 209 -26.27 14.87 17.99
C LEU A 209 -25.35 15.86 17.26
N ALA A 210 -25.89 16.94 16.71
CA ALA A 210 -25.13 17.89 15.90
C ALA A 210 -24.03 18.58 16.72
N GLU A 211 -24.36 19.11 17.90
CA GLU A 211 -23.40 19.77 18.77
C GLU A 211 -22.47 18.77 19.50
N PRO A 212 -22.97 17.67 20.09
CA PRO A 212 -22.11 16.74 20.82
C PRO A 212 -21.08 15.98 19.97
N LEU A 213 -21.33 15.86 18.66
CA LEU A 213 -20.46 15.15 17.73
C LEU A 213 -19.70 16.08 16.77
N ALA A 214 -19.87 17.40 16.90
CA ALA A 214 -19.30 18.38 15.99
C ALA A 214 -17.77 18.22 15.88
N ASP A 215 -17.06 18.24 17.01
CA ASP A 215 -15.60 18.11 17.08
C ASP A 215 -15.09 16.76 16.59
N ILE A 216 -15.80 15.67 16.88
CA ILE A 216 -15.40 14.30 16.51
C ILE A 216 -15.51 14.07 15.00
N LEU A 217 -16.51 14.68 14.34
CA LEU A 217 -16.83 14.45 12.93
C LEU A 217 -16.47 15.63 12.00
N ASP A 218 -15.94 16.73 12.55
CA ASP A 218 -15.59 17.94 11.79
C ASP A 218 -14.60 17.63 10.66
N THR A 219 -13.47 17.00 11.01
CA THR A 219 -12.40 16.64 10.06
C THR A 219 -12.82 15.59 9.02
N THR A 220 -14.01 15.01 9.15
CA THR A 220 -14.56 14.02 8.22
C THR A 220 -15.90 14.44 7.63
N TYR A 221 -16.22 15.73 7.70
CA TYR A 221 -17.42 16.31 7.11
C TYR A 221 -18.71 15.57 7.53
N GLY A 222 -18.83 15.23 8.81
CA GLY A 222 -20.00 14.55 9.37
C GLY A 222 -20.09 13.04 9.07
N LEU A 223 -19.03 12.41 8.54
CA LEU A 223 -18.99 10.97 8.26
C LEU A 223 -18.20 10.22 9.33
N ILE A 224 -18.67 9.02 9.71
CA ILE A 224 -17.90 8.10 10.55
C ILE A 224 -16.94 7.32 9.64
N VAL A 225 -15.64 7.59 9.78
CA VAL A 225 -14.57 6.98 8.97
C VAL A 225 -13.69 6.08 9.83
N TYR A 226 -13.40 6.53 11.05
CA TYR A 226 -12.38 5.93 11.90
C TYR A 226 -12.96 5.14 13.09
N GLN A 227 -12.23 4.11 13.51
CA GLN A 227 -12.51 3.33 14.71
C GLN A 227 -12.45 4.19 15.97
N GLU A 228 -11.56 5.17 15.99
CA GLU A 228 -11.37 6.13 17.06
C GLU A 228 -12.56 7.09 17.17
N GLN A 229 -13.23 7.42 16.06
CA GLN A 229 -14.47 8.20 16.09
C GLN A 229 -15.60 7.41 16.76
N ILE A 230 -15.74 6.12 16.47
CA ILE A 230 -16.72 5.24 17.14
C ILE A 230 -16.48 5.23 18.66
N GLN A 231 -15.22 5.12 19.06
CA GLN A 231 -14.86 5.11 20.48
C GLN A 231 -15.16 6.45 21.17
N GLN A 232 -14.80 7.57 20.53
CA GLN A 232 -15.07 8.91 21.06
C GLN A 232 -16.56 9.23 21.11
N ILE A 233 -17.34 8.81 20.09
CA ILE A 233 -18.80 8.93 20.08
C ILE A 233 -19.37 8.20 21.29
N ALA A 234 -19.05 6.92 21.49
CA ALA A 234 -19.58 6.12 22.59
C ALA A 234 -19.22 6.70 23.98
N GLN A 235 -18.00 7.23 24.13
CA GLN A 235 -17.61 7.93 25.35
C GLN A 235 -18.44 9.20 25.58
N ARG A 236 -18.57 10.05 24.55
CA ARG A 236 -19.22 11.36 24.67
C ARG A 236 -20.72 11.24 24.90
N VAL A 237 -21.41 10.39 24.14
CA VAL A 237 -22.88 10.34 24.16
C VAL A 237 -23.44 9.27 25.07
N ALA A 238 -22.70 8.19 25.34
CA ALA A 238 -23.17 7.07 26.17
C ALA A 238 -22.37 6.87 27.47
N GLY A 239 -21.35 7.70 27.74
CA GLY A 239 -20.59 7.65 28.99
C GLY A 239 -19.63 6.46 29.14
N TYR A 240 -19.26 5.81 28.03
CA TYR A 240 -18.35 4.67 28.06
C TYR A 240 -16.93 5.07 28.50
N THR A 241 -16.23 4.17 29.19
CA THR A 241 -14.77 4.28 29.33
C THR A 241 -14.10 3.95 27.99
N LEU A 242 -12.86 4.40 27.78
CA LEU A 242 -12.13 4.10 26.53
C LEU A 242 -11.99 2.59 26.28
N GLY A 243 -11.71 1.81 27.34
CA GLY A 243 -11.65 0.35 27.26
C GLY A 243 -13.01 -0.28 26.92
N GLY A 244 -14.10 0.21 27.53
CA GLY A 244 -15.45 -0.22 27.19
C GLY A 244 -15.81 0.11 25.74
N ALA A 245 -15.41 1.28 25.25
CA ALA A 245 -15.69 1.71 23.88
C ALA A 245 -14.93 0.86 22.84
N ASP A 246 -13.71 0.38 23.14
CA ASP A 246 -13.02 -0.58 22.28
C ASP A 246 -13.72 -1.96 22.27
N LEU A 247 -14.24 -2.43 23.41
CA LEU A 247 -15.04 -3.66 23.46
C LEU A 247 -16.29 -3.53 22.59
N LEU A 248 -17.02 -2.41 22.69
CA LEU A 248 -18.17 -2.09 21.84
C LEU A 248 -17.79 -2.11 20.36
N ARG A 249 -16.70 -1.44 19.97
CA ARG A 249 -16.17 -1.43 18.59
C ARG A 249 -15.88 -2.86 18.10
N ARG A 250 -15.23 -3.70 18.92
CA ARG A 250 -14.94 -5.10 18.58
C ARG A 250 -16.22 -5.93 18.41
N ALA A 251 -17.22 -5.71 19.26
CA ALA A 251 -18.52 -6.37 19.16
C ALA A 251 -19.22 -6.00 17.85
N MET A 252 -19.27 -4.70 17.53
CA MET A 252 -19.88 -4.21 16.28
C MET A 252 -19.19 -4.76 15.02
N GLY A 253 -17.86 -4.89 15.03
CA GLY A 253 -17.12 -5.47 13.91
C GLY A 253 -17.43 -6.95 13.63
N LYS A 254 -17.80 -7.73 14.66
CA LYS A 254 -18.10 -9.18 14.53
C LYS A 254 -19.52 -9.47 14.02
N LYS A 255 -20.44 -8.50 14.10
CA LYS A 255 -21.84 -8.60 13.65
C LYS A 255 -22.62 -9.81 14.19
N LYS A 256 -22.29 -10.30 15.38
CA LYS A 256 -23.09 -11.35 16.03
C LYS A 256 -24.35 -10.72 16.61
N LYS A 257 -25.52 -11.13 16.12
CA LYS A 257 -26.80 -10.51 16.45
C LYS A 257 -27.04 -10.45 17.96
N GLU A 258 -26.79 -11.57 18.64
CA GLU A 258 -26.99 -11.71 20.09
C GLU A 258 -26.06 -10.77 20.88
N VAL A 259 -24.83 -10.58 20.40
CA VAL A 259 -23.86 -9.67 21.03
C VAL A 259 -24.24 -8.22 20.79
N LEU A 260 -24.69 -7.87 19.58
CA LEU A 260 -25.13 -6.52 19.26
C LEU A 260 -26.35 -6.10 20.07
N GLU A 261 -27.33 -7.00 20.24
CA GLU A 261 -28.51 -6.75 21.07
C GLU A 261 -28.12 -6.54 22.54
N ALA A 262 -27.20 -7.36 23.06
CA ALA A 262 -26.69 -7.20 24.43
C ALA A 262 -25.90 -5.89 24.64
N GLU A 263 -25.18 -5.40 23.62
CA GLU A 263 -24.44 -4.13 23.68
C GLU A 263 -25.32 -2.89 23.45
N PHE A 264 -26.49 -3.05 22.80
CA PHE A 264 -27.40 -1.93 22.57
C PHE A 264 -28.03 -1.43 23.87
N GLU A 265 -28.38 -2.33 24.80
CA GLU A 265 -28.98 -1.98 26.09
C GLU A 265 -28.12 -1.02 26.92
N PRO A 266 -26.84 -1.31 27.23
CA PRO A 266 -25.98 -0.38 27.97
C PRO A 266 -25.71 0.91 27.20
N PHE A 267 -25.58 0.86 25.88
CA PHE A 267 -25.42 2.05 25.04
C PHE A 267 -26.65 2.97 25.11
N SER A 268 -27.84 2.42 24.94
CA SER A 268 -29.12 3.11 25.01
C SER A 268 -29.38 3.71 26.40
N ALA A 269 -29.09 2.93 27.46
CA ALA A 269 -29.21 3.41 28.83
C ALA A 269 -28.27 4.60 29.11
N GLY A 270 -27.01 4.52 28.65
CA GLY A 270 -26.04 5.60 28.78
C GLY A 270 -26.48 6.88 28.06
N MET A 271 -26.95 6.76 26.81
CA MET A 271 -27.47 7.92 26.06
C MET A 271 -28.73 8.54 26.68
N LYS A 272 -29.65 7.72 27.19
CA LYS A 272 -30.83 8.22 27.91
C LYS A 272 -30.44 8.98 29.17
N ALA A 273 -29.46 8.47 29.93
CA ALA A 273 -28.94 9.15 31.12
C ALA A 273 -28.31 10.51 30.78
N ASN A 274 -27.76 10.66 29.57
CA ASN A 274 -27.21 11.91 29.04
C ASN A 274 -28.23 12.81 28.33
N GLY A 275 -29.52 12.46 28.38
CA GLY A 275 -30.61 13.32 27.90
C GLY A 275 -30.96 13.20 26.42
N PHE A 276 -30.48 12.18 25.71
CA PHE A 276 -30.83 11.95 24.30
C PHE A 276 -32.16 11.23 24.12
N SER A 277 -32.93 11.63 23.10
CA SER A 277 -34.20 10.99 22.76
C SER A 277 -33.99 9.58 22.15
N ALA A 278 -35.01 8.73 22.26
CA ALA A 278 -34.99 7.42 21.64
C ALA A 278 -34.77 7.47 20.11
N ALA A 279 -35.23 8.54 19.45
CA ALA A 279 -35.00 8.76 18.02
C ALA A 279 -33.52 9.00 17.72
N ALA A 280 -32.84 9.85 18.49
CA ALA A 280 -31.41 10.08 18.35
C ALA A 280 -30.58 8.80 18.60
N ILE A 281 -30.93 8.04 19.64
CA ILE A 281 -30.25 6.79 20.02
C ILE A 281 -30.36 5.76 18.89
N ASN A 282 -31.58 5.50 18.42
CA ASN A 282 -31.82 4.52 17.36
C ASN A 282 -31.11 4.93 16.08
N LYS A 283 -31.14 6.22 15.72
CA LYS A 283 -30.50 6.72 14.50
C LYS A 283 -28.98 6.59 14.55
N LEU A 284 -28.37 6.91 15.69
CA LEU A 284 -26.93 6.76 15.88
C LEU A 284 -26.51 5.29 15.81
N TRP A 285 -27.25 4.40 16.47
CA TRP A 285 -26.97 2.96 16.44
C TRP A 285 -27.11 2.36 15.03
N GLU A 286 -28.16 2.73 14.30
CA GLU A 286 -28.40 2.34 12.90
C GLU A 286 -27.22 2.70 11.99
N ILE A 287 -26.56 3.84 12.24
CA ILE A 287 -25.37 4.25 11.49
C ILE A 287 -24.11 3.56 12.02
N MET A 288 -23.91 3.49 13.34
CA MET A 288 -22.67 2.93 13.91
C MET A 288 -22.47 1.45 13.57
N VAL A 289 -23.52 0.62 13.62
CA VAL A 289 -23.40 -0.83 13.44
C VAL A 289 -22.89 -1.23 12.04
N PRO A 290 -23.48 -0.73 10.92
CA PRO A 290 -22.94 -0.98 9.59
C PRO A 290 -21.53 -0.41 9.40
N PHE A 291 -21.27 0.80 9.92
CA PHE A 291 -19.99 1.47 9.72
C PHE A 291 -18.84 0.87 10.52
N ALA A 292 -19.09 0.30 11.70
CA ALA A 292 -18.06 -0.34 12.51
C ALA A 292 -17.35 -1.51 11.79
N ALA A 293 -18.03 -2.15 10.85
CA ALA A 293 -17.45 -3.21 10.02
C ALA A 293 -16.41 -2.69 9.02
N TYR A 294 -16.51 -1.41 8.66
CA TYR A 294 -15.70 -0.77 7.64
C TYR A 294 -14.81 0.34 8.18
N ALA A 295 -15.03 0.76 9.43
CA ALA A 295 -14.27 1.77 10.14
C ALA A 295 -12.78 1.42 10.14
N PHE A 296 -11.97 2.41 9.80
CA PHE A 296 -10.54 2.24 9.64
C PHE A 296 -9.78 2.66 10.89
N ASN A 297 -8.64 2.04 11.16
CA ASN A 297 -7.78 2.48 12.26
C ASN A 297 -7.06 3.78 11.84
N LYS A 298 -7.36 4.90 12.52
CA LYS A 298 -6.83 6.23 12.17
C LYS A 298 -5.30 6.28 12.31
N ALA A 299 -4.74 5.62 13.32
CA ALA A 299 -3.28 5.59 13.50
C ALA A 299 -2.57 4.96 12.30
N HIS A 300 -3.13 3.89 11.74
CA HIS A 300 -2.58 3.24 10.55
C HIS A 300 -2.72 4.10 9.28
N SER A 301 -3.90 4.69 9.02
CA SER A 301 -4.07 5.57 7.85
C SER A 301 -3.23 6.84 7.95
N ALA A 302 -3.06 7.40 9.15
CA ALA A 302 -2.19 8.55 9.37
C ALA A 302 -0.71 8.17 9.13
N ALA A 303 -0.21 7.08 9.70
CA ALA A 303 1.17 6.64 9.49
C ALA A 303 1.48 6.38 8.01
N TYR A 304 0.57 5.74 7.28
CA TYR A 304 0.72 5.54 5.83
C TYR A 304 0.54 6.85 5.05
N GLY A 305 -0.35 7.73 5.51
CA GLY A 305 -0.56 9.06 4.94
C GLY A 305 0.69 9.93 4.97
N VAL A 306 1.52 9.81 6.01
CA VAL A 306 2.83 10.51 6.05
C VAL A 306 3.71 10.07 4.89
N VAL A 307 3.80 8.76 4.64
CA VAL A 307 4.60 8.23 3.53
C VAL A 307 4.02 8.66 2.18
N SER A 308 2.69 8.68 2.04
CA SER A 308 2.01 9.21 0.86
C SER A 308 2.33 10.70 0.63
N TYR A 309 2.30 11.51 1.69
CA TYR A 309 2.64 12.92 1.63
C TYR A 309 4.10 13.14 1.22
N TRP A 310 5.05 12.44 1.83
CA TRP A 310 6.47 12.51 1.45
C TRP A 310 6.68 12.14 -0.02
N THR A 311 5.97 11.12 -0.49
CA THR A 311 6.05 10.69 -1.88
C THR A 311 5.48 11.76 -2.83
N ALA A 312 4.35 12.38 -2.49
CA ALA A 312 3.78 13.48 -3.26
C ALA A 312 4.68 14.72 -3.25
N TYR A 313 5.26 15.05 -2.09
CA TYR A 313 6.20 16.15 -1.90
C TYR A 313 7.45 15.99 -2.78
N LEU A 314 8.08 14.81 -2.75
CA LEU A 314 9.24 14.53 -3.61
C LEU A 314 8.88 14.58 -5.08
N LYS A 315 7.74 14.01 -5.48
CA LYS A 315 7.30 14.05 -6.88
C LYS A 315 7.02 15.48 -7.37
N ALA A 316 6.46 16.33 -6.51
CA ALA A 316 6.12 17.71 -6.85
C ALA A 316 7.35 18.62 -6.91
N ASN A 317 8.28 18.48 -5.96
CA ASN A 317 9.39 19.41 -5.77
C ASN A 317 10.73 18.93 -6.38
N TYR A 318 10.88 17.61 -6.53
CA TYR A 318 12.08 16.93 -7.06
C TYR A 318 11.71 15.86 -8.09
N PRO A 319 11.05 16.26 -9.19
CA PRO A 319 10.40 15.33 -10.11
C PRO A 319 11.39 14.37 -10.79
N ALA A 320 12.54 14.85 -11.27
CA ALA A 320 13.53 14.01 -11.94
C ALA A 320 14.15 12.98 -10.98
N GLU A 321 14.48 13.40 -9.77
CA GLU A 321 15.10 12.60 -8.72
C GLU A 321 14.16 11.50 -8.22
N TYR A 322 12.90 11.88 -7.96
CA TYR A 322 11.86 10.95 -7.53
C TYR A 322 11.50 9.95 -8.63
N MET A 323 11.33 10.43 -9.87
CA MET A 323 10.98 9.54 -10.99
C MET A 323 12.13 8.60 -11.36
N ALA A 324 13.39 9.01 -11.19
CA ALA A 324 14.54 8.11 -11.33
C ALA A 324 14.50 6.96 -10.31
N ALA A 325 14.28 7.28 -9.03
CA ALA A 325 14.13 6.27 -7.98
C ALA A 325 12.93 5.34 -8.22
N LEU A 326 11.81 5.89 -8.71
CA LEU A 326 10.62 5.12 -9.04
C LEU A 326 10.90 4.14 -10.20
N LEU A 327 11.56 4.59 -11.26
CA LEU A 327 11.97 3.75 -12.40
C LEU A 327 12.92 2.63 -11.96
N GLU A 328 13.91 2.93 -11.12
CA GLU A 328 14.84 1.94 -10.58
C GLU A 328 14.09 0.82 -9.84
N SER A 329 13.11 1.18 -9.02
CA SER A 329 12.34 0.21 -8.25
C SER A 329 11.48 -0.74 -9.10
N VAL A 330 11.20 -0.40 -10.37
CA VAL A 330 10.51 -1.26 -11.35
C VAL A 330 11.41 -1.78 -12.46
N LYS A 331 12.73 -1.63 -12.42
CA LYS A 331 13.61 -1.94 -13.57
C LYS A 331 13.42 -3.34 -14.18
N ASN A 332 12.97 -4.31 -13.38
CA ASN A 332 12.73 -5.69 -13.79
C ASN A 332 11.28 -5.97 -14.28
N ASP A 333 10.38 -5.01 -14.13
CA ASP A 333 8.96 -5.05 -14.53
C ASP A 333 8.75 -4.09 -15.72
N LYS A 334 8.72 -4.66 -16.93
CA LYS A 334 8.67 -3.89 -18.17
C LYS A 334 7.37 -3.11 -18.35
N ASP A 335 6.26 -3.66 -17.89
CA ASP A 335 4.95 -3.03 -18.02
C ASP A 335 4.88 -1.79 -17.11
N LYS A 336 5.35 -1.91 -15.87
CA LYS A 336 5.43 -0.75 -14.98
C LYS A 336 6.51 0.25 -15.39
N THR A 337 7.64 -0.22 -15.90
CA THR A 337 8.67 0.66 -16.46
C THR A 337 8.10 1.49 -17.60
N ALA A 338 7.39 0.87 -18.55
CA ALA A 338 6.74 1.58 -19.65
C ALA A 338 5.71 2.61 -19.17
N LEU A 339 4.92 2.27 -18.14
CA LEU A 339 3.97 3.18 -17.51
C LEU A 339 4.66 4.43 -16.95
N TYR A 340 5.74 4.28 -16.18
CA TYR A 340 6.43 5.41 -15.56
C TYR A 340 7.30 6.21 -16.55
N LEU A 341 7.81 5.58 -17.62
CA LEU A 341 8.40 6.31 -18.75
C LEU A 341 7.37 7.21 -19.44
N GLY A 342 6.13 6.71 -19.60
CA GLY A 342 5.00 7.51 -20.09
C GLY A 342 4.70 8.70 -19.18
N GLU A 343 4.75 8.50 -17.87
CA GLU A 343 4.57 9.57 -16.89
C GLU A 343 5.70 10.60 -16.93
N CYS A 344 6.97 10.18 -17.04
CA CYS A 344 8.10 11.10 -17.23
C CYS A 344 7.89 12.00 -18.45
N ARG A 345 7.48 11.41 -19.58
CA ARG A 345 7.18 12.14 -20.81
C ARG A 345 6.04 13.15 -20.62
N ARG A 346 4.99 12.79 -19.86
CA ARG A 346 3.88 13.69 -19.55
C ARG A 346 4.34 14.87 -18.68
N MET A 347 5.24 14.61 -17.72
CA MET A 347 5.84 15.62 -16.85
C MET A 347 6.90 16.49 -17.54
N GLY A 348 7.26 16.19 -18.79
CA GLY A 348 8.29 16.91 -19.54
C GLY A 348 9.74 16.48 -19.19
N ILE A 349 9.91 15.40 -18.43
CA ILE A 349 11.22 14.85 -18.05
C ILE A 349 11.73 13.96 -19.17
N ARG A 350 12.91 14.25 -19.73
CA ARG A 350 13.51 13.37 -20.74
C ARG A 350 14.21 12.21 -20.05
N VAL A 351 13.95 11.00 -20.52
CA VAL A 351 14.71 9.82 -20.12
C VAL A 351 15.71 9.52 -21.22
N LEU A 352 16.95 9.94 -21.00
CA LEU A 352 18.07 9.77 -21.92
C LEU A 352 18.42 8.27 -22.01
N PRO A 353 18.83 7.77 -23.19
CA PRO A 353 19.26 6.38 -23.34
C PRO A 353 20.44 6.07 -22.41
N PRO A 354 20.71 4.79 -22.12
CA PRO A 354 21.93 4.43 -21.41
C PRO A 354 23.16 4.90 -22.21
N ASP A 355 24.27 5.11 -21.52
CA ASP A 355 25.54 5.54 -22.13
C ASP A 355 26.69 5.03 -21.26
N VAL A 356 27.63 4.26 -21.81
CA VAL A 356 28.73 3.64 -21.03
C VAL A 356 29.66 4.66 -20.37
N ASN A 357 29.70 5.90 -20.88
CA ASN A 357 30.55 6.97 -20.38
C ASN A 357 29.88 7.80 -19.28
N THR A 358 28.55 7.75 -19.13
CA THR A 358 27.81 8.64 -18.21
C THR A 358 26.74 7.94 -17.38
N SER A 359 26.20 6.80 -17.81
CA SER A 359 25.25 6.02 -17.02
C SER A 359 25.93 5.33 -15.85
N GLU A 360 25.24 5.35 -14.72
CA GLU A 360 25.52 4.51 -13.56
C GLU A 360 24.71 3.21 -13.62
N GLY A 361 24.80 2.39 -12.58
CA GLY A 361 24.00 1.17 -12.49
C GLY A 361 22.50 1.42 -12.40
N MET A 362 22.11 2.40 -11.58
CA MET A 362 20.71 2.77 -11.36
C MET A 362 20.28 3.91 -12.29
N PHE A 363 18.97 4.08 -12.47
CA PHE A 363 18.44 5.31 -13.06
C PHE A 363 18.91 6.52 -12.25
N THR A 364 19.50 7.50 -12.93
CA THR A 364 20.19 8.63 -12.26
C THR A 364 19.63 9.95 -12.78
N PRO A 365 19.22 10.89 -11.91
CA PRO A 365 18.85 12.23 -12.35
C PRO A 365 20.08 13.00 -12.86
N VAL A 366 19.91 13.79 -13.91
CA VAL A 366 20.96 14.65 -14.49
C VAL A 366 20.34 16.00 -14.82
N GLY A 367 20.50 16.97 -13.91
CA GLY A 367 19.77 18.23 -14.01
C GLY A 367 18.27 17.99 -13.90
N GLU A 368 17.51 18.37 -14.92
CA GLU A 368 16.04 18.17 -14.97
C GLU A 368 15.63 16.87 -15.68
N ASP A 369 16.59 16.08 -16.17
CA ASP A 369 16.36 14.85 -16.94
C ASP A 369 16.79 13.61 -16.14
N ILE A 370 16.56 12.42 -16.71
CA ILE A 370 16.96 11.14 -16.14
C ILE A 370 17.84 10.39 -17.13
N ARG A 371 18.96 9.84 -16.68
CA ARG A 371 19.80 8.91 -17.42
C ARG A 371 19.39 7.47 -17.10
N TYR A 372 19.19 6.66 -18.14
CA TYR A 372 18.87 5.23 -17.99
C TYR A 372 20.01 4.48 -17.29
N GLY A 373 19.67 3.62 -16.32
CA GLY A 373 20.64 2.80 -15.59
C GLY A 373 21.12 1.59 -16.40
N LEU A 374 22.42 1.29 -16.36
CA LEU A 374 23.00 0.15 -17.06
C LEU A 374 22.43 -1.20 -16.57
N ALA A 375 22.07 -1.30 -15.28
CA ALA A 375 21.51 -2.53 -14.70
C ALA A 375 20.08 -2.83 -15.16
N ALA A 376 19.39 -1.84 -15.75
CA ALA A 376 18.06 -2.03 -16.32
C ALA A 376 18.11 -2.61 -17.75
N ILE A 377 19.30 -2.73 -18.35
CA ILE A 377 19.47 -3.33 -19.68
C ILE A 377 19.39 -4.85 -19.56
N ARG A 378 18.57 -5.47 -20.43
CA ARG A 378 18.40 -6.93 -20.45
C ARG A 378 19.77 -7.61 -20.65
N ASN A 379 20.03 -8.66 -19.88
CA ASN A 379 21.28 -9.44 -19.89
C ASN A 379 22.52 -8.71 -19.35
N VAL A 380 22.38 -7.50 -18.79
CA VAL A 380 23.46 -6.78 -18.11
C VAL A 380 23.25 -6.93 -16.60
N GLY A 381 24.12 -7.70 -15.95
CA GLY A 381 24.04 -7.94 -14.50
C GLY A 381 24.85 -6.92 -13.69
N ASP A 382 24.60 -6.85 -12.38
CA ASP A 382 25.28 -5.89 -11.49
C ASP A 382 26.81 -6.03 -11.50
N ASN A 383 27.33 -7.25 -11.67
CA ASN A 383 28.76 -7.51 -11.80
C ASN A 383 29.38 -6.90 -13.08
N VAL A 384 28.64 -6.89 -14.18
CA VAL A 384 29.04 -6.26 -15.45
C VAL A 384 29.04 -4.75 -15.30
N VAL A 385 27.96 -4.20 -14.74
CA VAL A 385 27.82 -2.76 -14.49
C VAL A 385 28.97 -2.25 -13.63
N LYS A 386 29.26 -2.94 -12.52
CA LYS A 386 30.39 -2.60 -11.64
C LYS A 386 31.70 -2.52 -12.41
N GLY A 387 31.98 -3.52 -13.26
CA GLY A 387 33.19 -3.53 -14.09
C GLY A 387 33.28 -2.37 -15.09
N ILE A 388 32.15 -1.91 -15.65
CA ILE A 388 32.11 -0.75 -16.54
C ILE A 388 32.42 0.54 -15.76
N VAL A 389 31.74 0.75 -14.63
CA VAL A 389 31.89 1.97 -13.81
C VAL A 389 33.28 2.08 -13.22
N GLU A 390 33.85 0.99 -12.70
CA GLU A 390 35.21 0.95 -12.17
C GLU A 390 36.25 1.25 -13.26
N ALA A 391 36.14 0.61 -14.44
CA ALA A 391 37.04 0.87 -15.56
C ALA A 391 36.98 2.33 -16.03
N ARG A 392 35.78 2.92 -16.08
CA ARG A 392 35.57 4.34 -16.40
C ARG A 392 36.21 5.25 -15.34
N GLY A 393 36.08 4.93 -14.06
CA GLY A 393 36.69 5.69 -12.97
C GLY A 393 38.22 5.68 -13.02
N GLU A 394 38.82 4.55 -13.39
CA GLU A 394 40.28 4.39 -13.48
C GLU A 394 40.89 4.97 -14.76
N ARG A 395 40.22 4.78 -15.91
CA ARG A 395 40.79 5.04 -17.24
C ARG A 395 40.14 6.22 -17.97
N GLY A 396 39.12 6.81 -17.38
CA GLY A 396 38.29 7.86 -17.99
C GLY A 396 37.31 7.31 -19.04
N PRO A 397 36.57 8.20 -19.73
CA PRO A 397 35.62 7.82 -20.76
C PRO A 397 36.27 7.08 -21.95
N ALA A 398 35.57 6.08 -22.48
CA ALA A 398 35.94 5.41 -23.71
C ALA A 398 35.71 6.33 -24.91
N ARG A 399 36.72 6.44 -25.79
CA ARG A 399 36.67 7.27 -27.00
C ARG A 399 35.91 6.62 -28.15
N ASP A 400 36.03 5.30 -28.25
CA ASP A 400 35.40 4.48 -29.28
C ASP A 400 35.16 3.06 -28.75
N PHE A 401 34.56 2.22 -29.58
CA PHE A 401 34.21 0.84 -29.23
C PHE A 401 35.43 -0.03 -28.89
N ASN A 402 36.54 0.13 -29.59
CA ASN A 402 37.75 -0.66 -29.31
C ASN A 402 38.38 -0.20 -27.99
N GLY A 403 38.44 1.11 -27.76
CA GLY A 403 38.88 1.69 -26.51
C GLY A 403 38.02 1.22 -25.32
N PHE A 404 36.71 1.09 -25.49
CA PHE A 404 35.83 0.51 -24.47
C PHE A 404 36.22 -0.95 -24.15
N LEU A 405 36.38 -1.79 -25.18
CA LEU A 405 36.76 -3.20 -25.00
C LEU A 405 38.15 -3.37 -24.35
N ASP A 406 39.09 -2.49 -24.64
CA ASP A 406 40.43 -2.49 -24.03
C ASP A 406 40.41 -2.01 -22.56
N GLN A 407 39.42 -1.18 -22.20
CA GLN A 407 39.29 -0.61 -20.86
C GLN A 407 38.60 -1.56 -19.87
N VAL A 408 37.55 -2.25 -20.29
CA VAL A 408 36.67 -3.03 -19.39
C VAL A 408 37.19 -4.45 -19.11
N PRO A 409 36.83 -5.05 -17.95
CA PRO A 409 37.23 -6.42 -17.63
C PRO A 409 36.51 -7.46 -18.51
N LEU A 410 37.11 -8.65 -18.65
CA LEU A 410 36.61 -9.74 -19.50
C LEU A 410 35.14 -10.14 -19.23
N VAL A 411 34.65 -9.98 -18.00
CA VAL A 411 33.25 -10.26 -17.65
C VAL A 411 32.26 -9.40 -18.44
N VAL A 412 32.67 -8.17 -18.81
CA VAL A 412 31.89 -7.23 -19.64
C VAL A 412 31.93 -7.62 -21.12
N CYS A 413 33.06 -8.19 -21.56
CA CYS A 413 33.31 -8.57 -22.96
C CYS A 413 32.53 -9.81 -23.44
N ASN A 414 31.57 -10.32 -22.65
CA ASN A 414 30.68 -11.37 -23.11
C ASN A 414 29.85 -10.87 -24.30
N LYS A 415 29.85 -11.60 -25.42
CA LYS A 415 29.12 -11.24 -26.64
C LYS A 415 27.66 -10.84 -26.38
N ARG A 416 26.95 -11.57 -25.51
CA ARG A 416 25.53 -11.30 -25.20
C ARG A 416 25.34 -9.98 -24.43
N VAL A 417 26.30 -9.62 -23.58
CA VAL A 417 26.32 -8.34 -22.86
C VAL A 417 26.55 -7.20 -23.85
N ILE A 418 27.63 -7.29 -24.63
CA ILE A 418 27.98 -6.27 -25.64
C ILE A 418 26.84 -6.03 -26.63
N GLU A 419 26.23 -7.09 -27.18
CA GLU A 419 25.08 -6.95 -28.07
C GLU A 419 23.89 -6.27 -27.39
N SER A 420 23.69 -6.48 -26.09
CA SER A 420 22.57 -5.87 -25.36
C SER A 420 22.83 -4.39 -25.07
N LEU A 421 24.07 -4.04 -24.74
CA LEU A 421 24.52 -2.64 -24.60
C LEU A 421 24.32 -1.86 -25.92
N ILE A 422 24.81 -2.42 -27.04
CA ILE A 422 24.68 -1.80 -28.37
C ILE A 422 23.20 -1.62 -28.75
N LYS A 423 22.36 -2.65 -28.55
CA LYS A 423 20.92 -2.56 -28.86
C LYS A 423 20.17 -1.55 -28.00
N ALA A 424 20.65 -1.30 -26.78
CA ALA A 424 20.10 -0.29 -25.88
C ALA A 424 20.59 1.12 -26.21
N GLY A 425 21.59 1.26 -27.09
CA GLY A 425 22.20 2.54 -27.45
C GLY A 425 23.21 3.06 -26.42
N ALA A 426 23.78 2.16 -25.61
CA ALA A 426 24.76 2.47 -24.56
C ALA A 426 26.16 2.79 -25.10
#